data_AF-A0A836ZS66-F1
#
_entry.id   AF-A0A836ZS66-F1
#
_cell.length_a   1.000
_cell.length_b   1.000
_cell.length_c   1.000
_cell.angle_alpha   90.00
_cell.angle_beta   90.00
_cell.angle_gamma   90.00
#
_symmetry.space_group_name_H-M   'P 1'
#
loop_
_entity.id
_entity.type
_entity.pdbx_description
1 polymer ?
#
loop_
_entity_poly.entity_id
_entity_poly.type
_entity_poly.pdbx_seq_one_letter_code
_entity_poly.pdbx_strand_id
1 'polypeptide(L)' 'MFLWVTLPPGLDGTALLARAIARNVAFVPGAPFYATLPQANTLRLSFVTVPGEKIDAGIQVLGELLREALDELPGQGA' A
#
# COMPACT_ATOMS: atom_id res chain seq x y z
N MET A 1 9.27 -14.11 -0.69
CA MET A 1 10.06 -13.02 -1.29
C MET A 1 9.15 -11.82 -1.43
N PHE A 2 9.66 -10.65 -1.07
CA PHE A 2 8.82 -9.48 -0.81
C PHE A 2 9.44 -8.21 -1.38
N LEU A 3 8.60 -7.26 -1.75
CA LEU A 3 9.00 -5.87 -1.94
C LEU A 3 8.59 -5.08 -0.70
N TRP A 4 9.46 -4.19 -0.26
CA TRP A 4 9.16 -3.21 0.77
C TRP A 4 8.93 -1.86 0.12
N VAL A 5 7.79 -1.24 0.41
CA VAL A 5 7.39 0.04 -0.17
C VAL A 5 7.25 1.06 0.94
N THR A 6 7.89 2.21 0.76
CA THR A 6 7.69 3.39 1.62
C THR A 6 6.80 4.38 0.87
N LEU A 7 5.63 4.67 1.44
CA LEU A 7 4.68 5.64 0.94
C LEU A 7 5.08 7.06 1.38
N PRO A 8 4.56 8.11 0.72
CA PRO A 8 4.76 9.47 1.18
C PRO A 8 4.29 9.69 2.62
N PRO A 9 4.94 10.60 3.37
CA PRO A 9 4.51 10.96 4.71
C PRO A 9 3.04 11.40 4.74
N GLY A 10 2.30 10.99 5.77
CA GLY A 10 0.87 11.28 5.90
C GLY A 10 -0.06 10.17 5.41
N LEU A 11 0.43 9.22 4.61
CA LEU A 11 -0.35 8.02 4.29
C LEU A 11 -0.22 6.94 5.37
N ASP A 12 -1.33 6.30 5.69
CA ASP A 12 -1.41 5.16 6.60
C ASP A 12 -1.69 3.86 5.82
N GLY A 13 -0.77 2.90 5.91
CA GLY A 13 -0.85 1.62 5.20
C GLY A 13 -2.00 0.73 5.69
N THR A 14 -2.43 0.84 6.94
CA THR A 14 -3.58 0.11 7.49
C THR A 14 -4.89 0.67 6.96
N ALA A 15 -5.03 2.00 6.92
CA ALA A 15 -6.18 2.66 6.31
C ALA A 15 -6.27 2.35 4.81
N LEU A 16 -5.13 2.37 4.10
CA LEU A 16 -5.06 2.00 2.69
C LEU A 16 -5.42 0.52 2.47
N LEU A 17 -5.00 -0.38 3.36
CA LEU A 17 -5.34 -1.80 3.26
C LEU A 17 -6.86 -2.04 3.29
N ALA A 18 -7.60 -1.33 4.13
CA ALA A 18 -9.06 -1.45 4.19
C ALA A 18 -9.71 -1.09 2.83
N ARG A 19 -9.22 -0.03 2.17
CA ARG A 19 -9.67 0.36 0.81
C ARG A 19 -9.25 -0.68 -0.24
N ALA A 20 -8.04 -1.21 -0.15
CA ALA A 20 -7.53 -2.23 -1.07
C ALA A 20 -8.34 -3.52 -1.02
N ILE A 21 -8.71 -3.98 0.18
CA ILE A 21 -9.52 -5.20 0.37
C ILE A 21 -10.88 -5.04 -0.31
N ALA A 22 -11.51 -3.86 -0.22
CA ALA A 22 -12.77 -3.58 -0.91
C ALA A 22 -12.65 -3.65 -2.45
N ARG A 23 -11.44 -3.55 -3.00
CA ARG A 23 -11.12 -3.71 -4.42
C ARG A 23 -10.42 -5.03 -4.75
N ASN A 24 -10.54 -6.04 -3.87
CA ASN A 24 -9.95 -7.37 -4.03
C ASN A 24 -8.40 -7.39 -4.10
N VAL A 25 -7.73 -6.40 -3.51
CA VAL A 25 -6.27 -6.35 -3.37
C VAL A 25 -5.90 -6.43 -1.89
N ALA A 26 -4.91 -7.27 -1.56
CA ALA A 26 -4.40 -7.40 -0.21
C ALA A 26 -2.88 -7.26 -0.17
N PHE A 27 -2.39 -6.55 0.83
CA PHE A 27 -0.98 -6.48 1.19
C PHE A 27 -0.84 -6.46 2.72
N VAL A 28 0.38 -6.48 3.24
CA VAL A 28 0.61 -6.39 4.69
C VAL A 28 1.12 -5.00 5.06
N PRO A 29 0.46 -4.27 5.97
CA PRO A 29 1.00 -3.03 6.52
C PRO A 29 2.34 -3.29 7.19
N GLY A 30 3.27 -2.34 7.07
CA GLY A 30 4.63 -2.47 7.54
C GLY A 30 4.80 -2.23 9.04
N ALA A 31 3.88 -1.48 9.68
CA ALA A 31 3.99 -1.09 11.09
C ALA A 31 4.29 -2.25 12.07
N PRO A 32 3.65 -3.44 11.96
CA PRO A 32 3.94 -4.59 12.83
C PRO A 32 5.36 -5.17 12.70
N PHE A 33 6.13 -4.81 11.67
CA PHE A 33 7.51 -5.28 11.46
C PHE A 33 8.57 -4.42 12.14
N TYR A 34 8.19 -3.29 12.75
CA TYR A 34 9.10 -2.43 13.50
C TYR A 34 9.06 -2.79 14.99
N ALA A 35 10.18 -3.25 15.55
CA ALA A 35 10.29 -3.57 16.97
C ALA A 35 10.13 -2.34 17.88
N THR A 36 10.52 -1.16 17.38
CA THR A 36 10.38 0.14 18.02
C THR A 36 10.05 1.19 16.96
N LEU A 37 9.31 2.25 17.34
CA LEU A 37 8.94 3.38 16.47
C LEU A 37 8.28 2.96 15.12
N PRO A 38 7.03 2.45 15.17
CA PRO A 38 6.36 1.94 13.97
C PRO A 38 6.18 3.01 12.88
N GLN A 39 6.48 2.64 11.64
CA GLN A 39 6.26 3.48 10.46
C GLN A 39 4.93 3.11 9.79
N ALA A 40 3.92 3.97 9.92
CA ALA A 40 2.59 3.74 9.37
C ALA A 40 2.56 3.76 7.82
N ASN A 41 3.48 4.49 7.20
CA ASN A 41 3.55 4.70 5.75
C ASN A 41 4.36 3.61 5.02
N THR A 42 4.37 2.38 5.50
CA THR A 42 5.15 1.30 4.89
C THR A 42 4.29 0.08 4.58
N LEU A 43 4.61 -0.63 3.49
CA LEU A 43 3.89 -1.80 2.99
C LEU A 43 4.85 -2.94 2.65
N ARG A 44 4.39 -4.18 2.84
CA ARG A 44 5.07 -5.38 2.36
C ARG A 44 4.21 -6.08 1.30
N LEU A 45 4.74 -6.17 0.09
CA LEU A 45 4.11 -6.84 -1.05
C LEU A 45 4.74 -8.22 -1.26
N SER A 46 3.92 -9.26 -1.40
CA SER A 46 4.36 -10.62 -1.72
C SER A 46 3.99 -10.95 -3.16
N PHE A 47 4.93 -11.49 -3.93
CA PHE A 47 4.72 -11.90 -5.32
C PHE A 47 4.88 -13.42 -5.54
N VAL A 48 5.29 -14.18 -4.51
CA VAL A 48 5.71 -15.59 -4.68
C VAL A 48 4.56 -16.52 -5.08
N THR A 49 3.34 -16.24 -4.61
CA THR A 49 2.19 -17.14 -4.77
C THR A 49 1.12 -16.58 -5.71
N VAL A 50 1.41 -15.50 -6.42
CA VAL A 50 0.43 -14.75 -7.23
C VAL A 50 0.81 -14.89 -8.71
N PRO A 51 -0.10 -15.37 -9.58
CA PRO A 51 0.13 -15.39 -11.03
C PRO A 51 0.40 -13.99 -11.58
N GLY A 52 1.25 -13.87 -12.62
CA GLY A 52 1.64 -12.58 -13.21
C GLY A 52 0.46 -11.69 -13.59
N GLU A 53 -0.56 -12.22 -14.26
CA GLU A 53 -1.77 -11.47 -14.64
C GLU A 53 -2.51 -10.87 -13.42
N LYS A 54 -2.51 -11.59 -12.28
CA LYS A 54 -3.09 -11.08 -11.04
C LYS A 54 -2.20 -10.04 -10.36
N ILE A 55 -0.88 -10.13 -10.54
CA ILE A 55 0.05 -9.09 -10.09
C ILE A 55 -0.24 -7.80 -10.87
N ASP A 56 -0.35 -7.87 -12.20
CA ASP A 56 -0.59 -6.70 -13.05
C ASP A 56 -1.90 -6.00 -12.67
N ALA A 57 -3.00 -6.75 -12.58
CA ALA A 57 -4.30 -6.21 -12.16
C ALA A 57 -4.26 -5.63 -10.73
N GLY A 58 -3.60 -6.33 -9.79
CA GLY A 58 -3.50 -5.88 -8.41
C GLY A 58 -2.66 -4.61 -8.24
N ILE A 59 -1.58 -4.47 -9.01
CA ILE A 59 -0.73 -3.27 -9.00
C ILE A 59 -1.43 -2.09 -9.67
N GLN A 60 -2.22 -2.31 -10.74
CA GLN A 60 -3.06 -1.26 -11.32
C GLN A 60 -4.02 -0.67 -10.27
N VAL A 61 -4.80 -1.53 -9.61
CA VAL A 61 -5.73 -1.10 -8.55
C VAL A 61 -5.02 -0.42 -7.38
N LEU A 62 -3.85 -0.94 -6.97
CA LEU A 62 -3.05 -0.30 -5.92
C LEU A 62 -2.57 1.09 -6.34
N GLY A 63 -2.15 1.25 -7.60
CA GLY A 63 -1.73 2.55 -8.15
C GLY A 63 -2.85 3.58 -8.15
N GLU A 64 -4.07 3.18 -8.54
CA GLU A 64 -5.26 4.03 -8.47
C GLU A 64 -5.59 4.45 -7.03
N LEU A 65 -5.59 3.51 -6.09
CA LEU A 65 -5.83 3.79 -4.68
C LEU A 65 -4.80 4.75 -4.09
N LEU A 66 -3.53 4.59 -4.48
CA LEU A 66 -2.46 5.50 -4.06
C LEU A 66 -2.65 6.89 -4.66
N ARG A 67 -3.08 6.99 -5.92
CA ARG A 67 -3.40 8.29 -6.55
C ARG A 67 -4.48 9.02 -5.77
N GLU A 68 -5.61 8.36 -5.51
CA GLU A 68 -6.71 8.93 -4.74
C GLU A 68 -6.27 9.35 -3.34
N ALA A 69 -5.52 8.49 -2.63
CA ALA A 69 -5.02 8.80 -1.30
C ALA A 69 -4.04 9.99 -1.29
N LEU A 70 -3.26 10.18 -2.36
CA LEU A 70 -2.38 11.34 -2.52
C LEU A 70 -3.16 12.63 -2.79
N ASP A 71 -4.22 12.56 -3.61
CA ASP A 71 -5.08 13.72 -3.90
C ASP A 71 -5.86 14.19 -2.66
N GLU A 72 -6.16 13.25 -1.75
CA GLU A 72 -6.81 13.53 -0.46
C GLU A 72 -5.86 14.17 0.58
N LEU A 73 -4.54 14.10 0.38
CA LEU A 73 -3.59 14.68 1.33
C LEU A 73 -3.61 16.21 1.26
N PRO A 74 -3.85 16.91 2.39
CA PRO A 74 -3.81 18.36 2.42
C PRO A 74 -2.38 18.85 2.12
N GLY A 75 -2.20 19.50 0.96
CA GLY A 75 -0.96 20.20 0.61
C GLY A 75 -0.10 19.61 -0.53
N GLN A 76 -0.63 18.73 -1.39
CA GLN A 76 0.05 18.31 -2.63
C GLN A 76 -0.58 18.89 -3.91
N GLY A 77 -1.40 19.94 -3.77
CA GLY A 77 -1.74 20.81 -4.90
C GLY A 77 -0.56 21.71 -5.24
N ALA A 78 0.26 21.28 -6.20
CA ALA A 78 1.09 22.15 -7.02
C ALA A 78 0.75 21.88 -8.50
#